data_AF-A0AAW0EBF4-F1
#
_entry.id   AF-A0AAW0EBF4-F1
#
_cell.length_a   1.000
_cell.length_b   1.000
_cell.length_c   1.000
_cell.angle_alpha   90.00
_cell.angle_beta   90.00
_cell.angle_gamma   90.00
#
_symmetry.space_group_name_H-M   'P 1'
#
loop_
_entity.id
_entity.type
_entity.pdbx_description
1 polymer ?
#
loop_
_entity_poly.entity_id
_entity_poly.type
_entity_poly.pdbx_seq_one_letter_code
_entity_poly.pdbx_strand_id
1 'polypeptide(L)'
;MDDSVNAQTQGCHRKNILDTEFNTGSQESNDTTTPPRAPHRLSAIPHVASYQQECFRREFRDWVFKTAEATAGKEVVNELGVRIFMADITFERIIDIFHLGELTSTESFNREVRWRADFKAKYGANIVAIASKYSATFPTPIPPSSTNPTEKQPSKEPVTAEG
;
A
#
# COMPACT_ATOMS: atom_id res chain seq x y z
N MET A 1 -11.77 -16.70 44.67
CA MET A 1 -12.96 -15.85 44.67
C MET A 1 -12.66 -14.74 43.69
N ASP A 2 -12.72 -15.08 42.41
CA ASP A 2 -13.83 -14.74 41.49
C ASP A 2 -13.41 -13.46 40.74
N ASP A 3 -13.46 -13.31 39.42
CA ASP A 3 -14.09 -14.09 38.38
C ASP A 3 -13.42 -13.84 37.03
N SER A 4 -13.55 -14.85 36.19
CA SER A 4 -13.16 -14.91 34.79
C SER A 4 -14.04 -13.99 33.93
N VAL A 5 -13.47 -13.30 32.93
CA VAL A 5 -14.24 -12.79 31.78
C VAL A 5 -13.50 -13.05 30.48
N ASN A 6 -13.81 -14.23 29.95
CA ASN A 6 -13.60 -14.68 28.59
C ASN A 6 -14.52 -13.90 27.64
N ALA A 7 -13.97 -13.02 26.79
CA ALA A 7 -14.72 -12.35 25.73
C ALA A 7 -14.55 -13.09 24.40
N GLN A 8 -15.29 -14.19 24.27
CA GLN A 8 -15.50 -14.90 23.01
C GLN A 8 -16.61 -14.19 22.25
N THR A 9 -16.25 -13.33 21.28
CA THR A 9 -17.25 -12.68 20.42
C THR A 9 -17.47 -13.48 19.14
N GLN A 10 -18.73 -13.94 19.10
CA GLN A 10 -19.43 -14.73 18.11
C GLN A 10 -19.32 -14.18 16.67
N GLY A 11 -19.31 -15.13 15.73
CA GLY A 11 -19.20 -14.87 14.30
C GLY A 11 -20.35 -14.04 13.72
N CYS A 12 -19.99 -13.22 12.73
CA CYS A 12 -20.94 -12.50 11.91
C CYS A 12 -21.68 -13.47 10.99
N HIS A 13 -22.89 -13.87 11.38
CA HIS A 13 -23.87 -14.52 10.51
C HIS A 13 -24.36 -13.52 9.45
N ARG A 14 -24.06 -13.85 8.19
CA ARG A 14 -24.45 -13.10 6.99
C ARG A 14 -25.90 -13.43 6.63
N LYS A 15 -26.79 -12.44 6.66
CA LYS A 15 -28.11 -12.49 6.01
C LYS A 15 -27.95 -11.93 4.60
N ASN A 16 -28.20 -12.76 3.59
CA ASN A 16 -28.31 -12.32 2.20
C ASN A 16 -29.76 -11.91 1.93
N ILE A 17 -29.96 -10.70 1.40
CA ILE A 17 -31.23 -10.24 0.81
C ILE A 17 -30.93 -9.72 -0.60
N LEU A 18 -31.88 -10.03 -1.47
CA LEU A 18 -31.92 -10.06 -2.94
C LEU A 18 -31.89 -8.72 -3.68
N ASP A 19 -31.61 -8.88 -4.99
CA ASP A 19 -32.06 -8.15 -6.20
C ASP A 19 -31.62 -6.70 -6.46
N THR A 20 -31.06 -6.49 -7.66
CA THR A 20 -31.76 -5.83 -8.78
C THR A 20 -30.78 -5.67 -9.95
N GLU A 21 -31.08 -6.35 -11.07
CA GLU A 21 -30.42 -6.16 -12.35
C GLU A 21 -30.88 -4.83 -12.99
N PHE A 22 -29.94 -4.06 -13.54
CA PHE A 22 -30.28 -3.00 -14.49
C PHE A 22 -29.42 -3.13 -15.74
N ASN A 23 -30.12 -3.48 -16.82
CA ASN A 23 -29.64 -3.62 -18.18
C ASN A 23 -29.80 -2.27 -18.88
N THR A 24 -28.76 -1.74 -19.52
CA THR A 24 -28.90 -0.63 -20.49
C THR A 24 -27.77 -0.72 -21.51
N GLY A 25 -28.15 -0.92 -22.77
CA GLY A 25 -27.26 -0.99 -23.92
C GLY A 25 -27.08 0.33 -24.68
N SER A 26 -26.42 0.19 -25.83
CA SER A 26 -26.13 1.18 -26.89
C SER A 26 -25.00 2.17 -26.57
N GLN A 27 -24.08 2.54 -27.47
CA GLN A 27 -23.98 2.39 -28.92
C GLN A 27 -22.52 2.64 -29.33
N GLU A 28 -22.00 1.89 -30.31
CA GLU A 28 -20.70 2.14 -30.95
C GLU A 28 -20.72 3.45 -31.77
N SER A 29 -19.67 4.26 -31.62
CA SER A 29 -19.26 5.24 -32.61
C SER A 29 -17.74 5.18 -32.74
N ASN A 30 -17.29 4.94 -33.98
CA ASN A 30 -15.90 4.80 -34.36
C ASN A 30 -15.28 6.18 -34.55
N ASP A 31 -14.39 6.58 -33.66
CA ASP A 31 -13.46 7.67 -33.90
C ASP A 31 -12.08 7.30 -33.38
N THR A 32 -11.08 7.33 -34.26
CA THR A 32 -9.69 6.96 -33.98
C THR A 32 -9.03 8.12 -33.23
N THR A 33 -9.32 8.22 -31.94
CA THR A 33 -8.59 9.04 -30.98
C THR A 33 -8.33 8.13 -29.78
N THR A 34 -7.07 7.82 -29.51
CA THR A 34 -6.68 6.96 -28.40
C THR A 34 -7.39 7.42 -27.12
N PRO A 35 -8.33 6.64 -26.57
CA PRO A 35 -9.11 7.10 -25.43
C PRO A 35 -8.18 7.29 -24.22
N PRO A 36 -8.42 8.30 -23.37
CA PRO A 36 -7.77 8.34 -22.06
C PRO A 36 -8.06 7.01 -21.38
N ARG A 37 -7.00 6.31 -20.97
CA ARG A 37 -7.10 4.98 -20.33
C ARG A 37 -8.17 5.05 -19.25
N ALA A 38 -9.29 4.38 -19.49
CA ALA A 38 -10.38 4.34 -18.52
C ALA A 38 -9.79 3.84 -17.19
N PRO A 39 -10.12 4.48 -16.04
CA PRO A 39 -9.68 3.97 -14.75
C PRO A 39 -10.13 2.51 -14.67
N HIS A 40 -9.17 1.61 -14.45
CA HIS A 40 -9.43 0.19 -14.31
C HIS A 40 -10.53 0.01 -13.26
N ARG A 41 -11.76 -0.27 -13.70
CA ARG A 41 -12.82 -0.75 -12.82
C ARG A 41 -12.41 -2.16 -12.44
N LEU A 42 -11.69 -2.29 -11.33
CA LEU A 42 -11.41 -3.57 -10.72
C LEU A 42 -12.76 -4.21 -10.38
N SER A 43 -13.15 -5.20 -11.18
CA SER A 43 -14.24 -6.11 -10.86
C SER A 43 -14.01 -6.66 -9.45
N ALA A 44 -15.03 -6.55 -8.60
CA ALA A 44 -14.99 -6.88 -7.18
C ALA A 44 -14.71 -8.37 -6.94
N ILE A 45 -13.43 -8.75 -6.99
CA ILE A 45 -12.96 -10.02 -6.44
C ILE A 45 -12.99 -9.84 -4.91
N PRO A 46 -13.66 -10.72 -4.14
CA PRO A 46 -13.60 -10.68 -2.69
C PRO A 46 -12.15 -10.87 -2.24
N HIS A 47 -11.51 -9.77 -1.87
CA HIS A 47 -10.09 -9.76 -1.55
C HIS A 47 -9.89 -10.09 -0.07
N VAL A 48 -9.18 -11.18 0.24
CA VAL A 48 -8.67 -11.42 1.58
C VAL A 48 -7.42 -10.57 1.76
N ALA A 49 -7.54 -9.45 2.47
CA ALA A 49 -6.44 -8.53 2.73
C ALA A 49 -5.23 -9.27 3.30
N SER A 50 -4.05 -9.06 2.70
CA SER A 50 -2.82 -9.59 3.29
C SER A 50 -2.51 -8.87 4.60
N TYR A 51 -1.75 -9.49 5.50
CA TYR A 51 -1.33 -8.85 6.76
C TYR A 51 -0.67 -7.48 6.52
N GLN A 52 0.19 -7.38 5.50
CA GLN A 52 0.85 -6.13 5.10
C GLN A 52 -0.14 -5.05 4.68
N GLN A 53 -1.22 -5.43 3.98
CA GLN A 53 -2.25 -4.48 3.56
C GLN A 53 -3.07 -3.95 4.72
N GLU A 54 -3.42 -4.81 5.69
CA GLU A 54 -4.11 -4.37 6.90
C GLU A 54 -3.23 -3.47 7.76
N CYS A 55 -1.93 -3.79 7.87
CA CYS A 55 -0.97 -2.93 8.55
C CYS A 55 -0.81 -1.57 7.85
N PHE A 56 -0.65 -1.56 6.53
CA PHE A 56 -0.59 -0.32 5.75
C PHE A 56 -1.87 0.50 5.90
N ARG A 57 -3.05 -0.13 5.73
CA ARG A 57 -4.35 0.53 5.85
C ARG A 57 -4.53 1.19 7.22
N ARG A 58 -4.10 0.51 8.30
CA ARG A 58 -4.16 1.03 9.66
C ARG A 58 -3.22 2.23 9.85
N GLU A 59 -1.93 2.07 9.55
CA GLU A 59 -0.97 3.18 9.71
C GLU A 59 -1.33 4.38 8.83
N PHE A 60 -1.78 4.13 7.60
CA PHE A 60 -2.20 5.19 6.69
C PHE A 60 -3.43 5.92 7.21
N ARG A 61 -4.41 5.22 7.79
CA ARG A 61 -5.57 5.84 8.45
C ARG A 61 -5.16 6.71 9.64
N ASP A 62 -4.28 6.20 10.50
CA ASP A 62 -3.79 6.95 11.65
C ASP A 62 -3.02 8.21 11.21
N TRP A 63 -2.23 8.10 10.14
CA TRP A 63 -1.53 9.23 9.54
C TRP A 63 -2.50 10.27 8.95
N VAL A 64 -3.55 9.83 8.24
CA VAL A 64 -4.60 10.72 7.70
C VAL A 64 -5.28 11.48 8.84
N PHE A 65 -5.66 10.79 9.92
CA PHE A 65 -6.30 11.42 11.07
C PHE A 65 -5.42 12.49 11.71
N LYS A 66 -4.16 12.15 12.04
CA LYS A 66 -3.20 13.10 12.64
C LYS A 66 -2.92 14.30 11.73
N THR A 67 -2.82 14.06 10.42
CA THR A 67 -2.55 15.13 9.45
C THR A 67 -3.77 16.03 9.28
N ALA A 68 -4.98 15.47 9.32
CA ALA A 68 -6.21 16.24 9.30
C ALA A 68 -6.31 17.15 10.54
N GLU A 69 -6.05 16.62 11.74
CA GLU A 69 -6.05 17.43 12.98
C GLU A 69 -5.01 18.56 12.91
N ALA A 70 -3.80 18.27 12.42
CA ALA A 70 -2.76 19.27 12.27
C ALA A 70 -3.06 20.33 11.20
N THR A 71 -3.88 20.02 10.20
CA THR A 71 -4.16 20.93 9.07
C THR A 71 -5.42 21.76 9.29
N ALA A 72 -6.46 21.16 9.86
CA ALA A 72 -7.79 21.78 10.02
C ALA A 72 -8.16 22.09 11.47
N GLY A 73 -7.41 21.56 12.45
CA GLY A 73 -7.75 21.64 13.87
C GLY A 73 -8.58 20.45 14.34
N LYS A 74 -8.41 20.09 15.61
CA LYS A 74 -9.05 18.92 16.22
C LYS A 74 -10.57 19.06 16.27
N GLU A 75 -11.06 20.24 16.60
CA GLU A 75 -12.49 20.56 16.71
C GLU A 75 -13.18 20.35 15.35
N VAL A 76 -12.58 20.87 14.28
CA VAL A 76 -13.13 20.74 12.92
C VAL A 76 -13.14 19.28 12.45
N VAL A 77 -12.08 18.51 12.77
CA VAL A 77 -12.04 17.08 12.46
C VAL A 77 -13.08 16.28 13.23
N ASN A 78 -13.34 16.63 14.50
CA ASN A 78 -14.39 15.97 15.28
C ASN A 78 -15.80 16.22 14.74
N GLU A 79 -16.06 17.43 14.26
CA GLU A 79 -17.37 17.81 13.71
C GLU A 79 -17.60 17.29 12.29
N LEU A 80 -16.61 17.44 11.42
CA LEU A 80 -16.77 17.18 9.98
C LEU A 80 -16.14 15.87 9.52
N GLY A 81 -15.31 15.24 10.36
CA GLY A 81 -14.55 14.03 10.06
C GLY A 81 -13.29 14.29 9.23
N VAL A 82 -12.46 13.25 9.07
CA VAL A 82 -11.20 13.31 8.28
C VAL A 82 -11.42 13.56 6.79
N ARG A 83 -12.66 13.42 6.29
CA ARG A 83 -13.04 13.67 4.90
C ARG A 83 -12.78 15.11 4.44
N ILE A 84 -12.68 16.06 5.37
CA ILE A 84 -12.28 17.46 5.07
C ILE A 84 -10.85 17.55 4.52
N PHE A 85 -9.99 16.60 4.91
CA PHE A 85 -8.60 16.54 4.50
C PHE A 85 -8.42 15.63 3.28
N MET A 86 -9.02 14.43 3.32
CA MET A 86 -8.93 13.45 2.26
C MET A 86 -10.27 12.74 2.08
N ALA A 87 -10.86 12.82 0.89
CA ALA A 87 -12.09 12.12 0.59
C ALA A 87 -11.90 10.60 0.64
N ASP A 88 -12.92 9.87 1.09
CA ASP A 88 -12.88 8.39 1.21
C ASP A 88 -12.48 7.72 -0.11
N ILE A 89 -12.97 8.23 -1.25
CA ILE A 89 -12.61 7.71 -2.57
C ILE A 89 -11.10 7.85 -2.88
N THR A 90 -10.47 8.91 -2.40
CA THR A 90 -9.02 9.12 -2.55
C THR A 90 -8.26 8.18 -1.61
N PHE A 91 -8.73 8.01 -0.38
CA PHE A 91 -8.16 7.08 0.59
C PHE A 91 -8.17 5.64 0.03
N GLU A 92 -9.34 5.17 -0.42
CA GLU A 92 -9.51 3.83 -0.98
C GLU A 92 -8.67 3.64 -2.25
N ARG A 93 -8.60 4.65 -3.14
CA ARG A 93 -7.71 4.58 -4.31
C ARG A 93 -6.24 4.40 -3.93
N ILE A 94 -5.78 5.01 -2.83
CA ILE A 94 -4.40 4.84 -2.35
C ILE A 94 -4.17 3.42 -1.82
N ILE A 95 -5.16 2.84 -1.14
CA ILE A 95 -5.12 1.44 -0.73
C ILE A 95 -5.07 0.52 -1.96
N ASP A 96 -5.88 0.79 -2.99
CA ASP A 96 -5.92 -0.01 -4.22
C ASP A 96 -4.57 0.01 -4.95
N ILE A 97 -3.95 1.18 -5.14
CA ILE A 97 -2.64 1.26 -5.82
C ILE A 97 -1.52 0.63 -4.99
N PHE A 98 -1.61 0.68 -3.66
CA PHE A 98 -0.70 -0.06 -2.79
C PHE A 98 -0.88 -1.57 -2.98
N HIS A 99 -2.14 -2.01 -3.00
CA HIS A 99 -2.51 -3.40 -3.21
C HIS A 99 -1.99 -3.94 -4.56
N LEU A 100 -2.06 -3.12 -5.62
CA LEU A 100 -1.52 -3.43 -6.94
C LEU A 100 0.02 -3.39 -7.01
N GLY A 101 0.71 -2.92 -5.95
CA GLY A 101 2.17 -2.74 -5.95
C GLY A 101 2.64 -1.56 -6.79
N GLU A 102 1.75 -0.63 -7.16
CA GLU A 102 2.08 0.54 -7.99
C GLU A 102 2.51 1.76 -7.16
N LEU A 103 2.30 1.74 -5.84
CA LEU A 103 2.69 2.82 -4.93
C LEU A 103 4.18 2.77 -4.54
N THR A 104 5.06 2.78 -5.54
CA THR A 104 6.52 2.69 -5.37
C THR A 104 7.24 4.03 -5.36
N SER A 105 6.61 5.07 -5.92
CA SER A 105 7.24 6.38 -6.09
C SER A 105 6.22 7.52 -6.03
N THR A 106 6.71 8.74 -5.82
CA THR A 106 5.85 9.94 -5.87
C THR A 106 5.30 10.17 -7.29
N GLU A 107 6.03 9.75 -8.33
CA GLU A 107 5.57 9.85 -9.71
C GLU A 107 4.37 8.93 -9.98
N SER A 108 4.46 7.65 -9.57
CA SER A 108 3.34 6.72 -9.72
C SER A 108 2.13 7.15 -8.89
N PHE A 109 2.35 7.65 -7.68
CA PHE A 109 1.30 8.28 -6.87
C PHE A 109 0.63 9.46 -7.61
N ASN A 110 1.42 10.37 -8.18
CA ASN A 110 0.89 11.55 -8.87
C ASN A 110 0.05 11.21 -10.10
N ARG A 111 0.43 10.13 -10.82
CA ARG A 111 -0.25 9.61 -11.99
C ARG A 111 -1.59 8.94 -11.63
N GLU A 112 -1.61 8.10 -10.60
CA GLU A 112 -2.76 7.25 -10.29
C GLU A 112 -3.78 7.91 -9.34
N VAL A 113 -3.34 8.87 -8.52
CA VAL A 113 -4.17 9.49 -7.48
C VAL A 113 -4.71 10.84 -7.94
N ARG A 114 -6.03 10.90 -8.07
CA ARG A 114 -6.77 12.14 -8.24
C ARG A 114 -7.02 12.78 -6.88
N TRP A 115 -6.06 13.58 -6.46
CA TRP A 115 -6.13 14.45 -5.29
C TRP A 115 -5.66 15.86 -5.66
N ARG A 116 -5.85 16.83 -4.76
CA ARG A 116 -5.49 18.22 -5.04
C ARG A 116 -3.99 18.36 -5.23
N ALA A 117 -3.56 19.14 -6.22
CA ALA A 117 -2.15 19.23 -6.62
C ALA A 117 -1.25 19.74 -5.47
N ASP A 118 -1.73 20.72 -4.71
CA ASP A 118 -1.05 21.25 -3.52
C ASP A 118 -0.84 20.17 -2.44
N PHE A 119 -1.83 19.31 -2.24
CA PHE A 119 -1.76 18.22 -1.27
C PHE A 119 -0.87 17.09 -1.76
N LYS A 120 -0.90 16.78 -3.06
CA LYS A 120 0.02 15.79 -3.65
C LYS A 120 1.48 16.23 -3.51
N ALA A 121 1.78 17.49 -3.79
CA ALA A 121 3.12 18.05 -3.62
C ALA A 121 3.58 18.02 -2.16
N LYS A 122 2.68 18.36 -1.22
CA LYS A 122 3.00 18.44 0.21
C LYS A 122 3.13 17.08 0.90
N TYR A 123 2.29 16.12 0.55
CA TYR A 123 2.13 14.87 1.31
C TYR A 123 2.52 13.60 0.54
N GLY A 124 2.67 13.65 -0.78
CA GLY A 124 2.92 12.47 -1.61
C GLY A 124 4.15 11.67 -1.19
N ALA A 125 5.25 12.35 -0.83
CA ALA A 125 6.47 11.70 -0.35
C ALA A 125 6.25 10.90 0.95
N ASN A 126 5.48 11.45 1.89
CA ASN A 126 5.17 10.76 3.15
C ASN A 126 4.30 9.52 2.94
N ILE A 127 3.33 9.61 2.03
CA ILE A 127 2.45 8.48 1.70
C ILE A 127 3.26 7.32 1.11
N VAL A 128 4.16 7.63 0.16
CA VAL A 128 5.07 6.63 -0.43
C VAL A 128 6.02 6.06 0.63
N ALA A 129 6.51 6.88 1.57
CA ALA A 129 7.36 6.42 2.66
C ALA A 129 6.62 5.52 3.67
N ILE A 130 5.31 5.69 3.86
CA ILE A 130 4.50 4.75 4.66
C ILE A 130 4.33 3.44 3.89
N ALA A 131 4.00 3.53 2.60
CA ALA A 131 3.82 2.35 1.74
C ALA A 131 5.08 1.48 1.66
N SER A 132 6.26 2.08 1.54
CA SER A 132 7.53 1.35 1.41
C SER A 132 7.88 0.48 2.62
N LYS A 133 7.34 0.77 3.81
CA LYS A 133 7.50 -0.06 5.01
C LYS A 133 6.82 -1.43 4.89
N TYR A 134 5.77 -1.49 4.09
CA TYR A 134 4.88 -2.64 3.99
C TYR A 134 4.93 -3.34 2.64
N SER A 135 5.55 -2.74 1.63
CA SER A 135 5.83 -3.40 0.36
C SER A 135 6.81 -4.56 0.58
N ALA A 136 6.40 -5.79 0.27
CA ALA A 136 7.21 -7.00 0.41
C ALA A 136 8.50 -7.03 -0.44
N THR A 137 8.72 -6.03 -1.30
CA THR A 137 9.69 -6.09 -2.39
C THR A 137 10.53 -4.83 -2.44
N PHE A 138 11.50 -4.72 -1.53
CA PHE A 138 12.81 -4.22 -1.93
C PHE A 138 13.83 -5.31 -1.62
N PRO A 139 14.11 -6.23 -2.56
CA PRO A 139 15.44 -6.81 -2.57
C PRO A 139 16.41 -5.63 -2.61
N THR A 140 17.18 -5.47 -1.53
CA THR A 140 18.41 -4.67 -1.57
C THR A 140 19.20 -5.11 -2.81
N PRO A 141 19.86 -4.18 -3.52
CA PRO A 141 20.79 -4.58 -4.57
C PRO A 141 21.75 -5.60 -3.96
N ILE A 142 21.67 -6.85 -4.42
CA ILE A 142 22.67 -7.85 -4.08
C ILE A 142 23.97 -7.23 -4.59
N PRO A 143 24.96 -6.90 -3.73
CA PRO A 143 26.24 -6.43 -4.21
C PRO A 143 26.75 -7.49 -5.20
N PRO A 144 27.30 -7.11 -6.37
CA PRO A 144 27.76 -8.09 -7.34
C PRO A 144 28.68 -9.06 -6.59
N SER A 145 28.23 -10.31 -6.50
CA SER A 145 28.98 -11.38 -5.89
C SER A 145 30.28 -11.45 -6.67
N SER A 146 31.34 -10.87 -6.10
CA SER A 146 32.67 -10.90 -6.70
C SER A 146 33.08 -12.35 -6.76
N THR A 147 32.96 -12.93 -7.95
CA THR A 147 33.59 -14.19 -8.32
C THR A 147 35.10 -14.02 -8.14
N ASN A 148 35.57 -14.45 -6.97
CA ASN A 148 36.83 -15.14 -6.62
C ASN A 148 37.94 -15.17 -7.71
N PRO A 149 39.23 -15.14 -7.31
CA PRO A 149 39.80 -16.45 -6.98
C PRO A 149 40.84 -16.45 -5.85
N THR A 150 40.68 -17.43 -4.96
CA THR A 150 41.72 -18.36 -4.48
C THR A 150 43.15 -17.79 -4.46
N GLU A 151 43.51 -17.10 -3.38
CA GLU A 151 44.91 -16.97 -3.00
C GLU A 151 45.29 -18.18 -2.13
N LYS A 152 46.13 -19.03 -2.71
CA LYS A 152 46.68 -20.24 -2.10
C LYS A 152 47.45 -19.89 -0.84
N GLN A 153 46.99 -20.46 0.27
CA GLN A 153 47.81 -20.76 1.44
C GLN A 153 49.01 -21.64 1.03
N PRO A 154 50.23 -21.33 1.49
CA PRO A 154 51.23 -22.36 1.71
C PRO A 154 51.52 -22.45 3.21
N SER A 155 50.86 -23.41 3.87
CA SER A 155 51.44 -24.04 5.05
C SER A 155 52.55 -24.98 4.57
N LYS A 156 53.78 -24.76 5.03
CA LYS A 156 54.78 -25.81 5.23
C LYS A 156 55.89 -25.32 6.17
N GLU A 157 55.79 -25.70 7.43
CA GLU A 157 56.94 -26.18 8.23
C GLU A 157 56.92 -27.73 8.17
N PRO A 158 57.93 -28.53 8.61
CA PRO A 158 59.21 -28.18 9.28
C PRO A 158 60.47 -28.98 8.80
N VAL A 159 61.64 -28.68 9.42
CA VAL A 159 62.69 -29.62 9.94
C VAL A 159 63.74 -30.29 8.99
N THR A 160 65.01 -29.86 9.19
CA THR A 160 66.21 -30.66 9.57
C THR A 160 67.15 -31.33 8.54
N ALA A 161 68.38 -30.78 8.52
CA ALA A 161 69.73 -31.38 8.59
C ALA A 161 70.50 -32.00 7.39
N GLU A 162 71.82 -31.77 7.53
CA GLU A 162 73.02 -32.49 7.09
C GLU A 162 73.64 -32.18 5.71
N GLY A 163 74.94 -31.86 5.76
CA GLY A 163 75.84 -31.55 4.65
C GLY A 163 76.97 -30.62 5.08
#